data_AF-A0A5N6GBL6-F1
#
_entry.id   AF-A0A5N6GBL6-F1
#
_cell.length_a   1.000
_cell.length_b   1.000
_cell.length_c   1.000
_cell.angle_alpha   90.00
_cell.angle_beta   90.00
_cell.angle_gamma   90.00
#
_symmetry.space_group_name_H-M   'P 1'
#
loop_
_entity.id
_entity.type
_entity.pdbx_description
1 polymer ?
#
loop_
_entity_poly.entity_id
_entity_poly.type
_entity_poly.pdbx_seq_one_letter_code
_entity_poly.pdbx_strand_id
1 'polypeptide(L)'
;MSLTLKLSSLAIRTLSKPIATHIKAQAREHERFRKLCISMAQALHRFDMRLRLGAVRDNAAAERRAAAEAAVRKHKPTSPTVKTEADAKAEEDAVAKAKAAAEEAAKPAPKPHIRPLSESKAIESGATFISETFLFMVAGGLIVFESWRSRRKENTRREDVEARLVELEKSEKATREALLAVEKELLAQKAKHSGLSKSSPRILPREVWDVEKEEAQPTEEQSWWTQITSYLSFGLTPEQQAESVIRESTKTTPKAPLTVGAMVPPQSPASHDQGLESKKA
;
A
#
# COMPACT_ATOMS: atom_id res chain seq x y z
N MET A 1 -26.83 -2.94 31.65
CA MET A 1 -26.19 -2.35 30.45
C MET A 1 -26.72 -0.96 30.04
N SER A 2 -27.86 -0.46 30.57
CA SER A 2 -28.38 0.86 30.15
C SER A 2 -27.66 2.07 30.77
N LEU A 3 -26.94 1.91 31.89
CA LEU A 3 -26.30 3.02 32.60
C LEU A 3 -25.10 3.58 31.83
N THR A 4 -24.28 2.69 31.27
CA THR A 4 -23.12 3.07 30.45
C THR A 4 -23.56 3.80 29.18
N LEU A 5 -24.62 3.33 28.52
CA LEU A 5 -25.19 3.99 27.33
C LEU A 5 -25.83 5.36 27.66
N LYS A 6 -26.48 5.49 28.83
CA LYS A 6 -27.06 6.77 29.27
C LYS A 6 -25.97 7.79 29.63
N LEU A 7 -24.93 7.35 30.34
CA LEU A 7 -23.79 8.19 30.71
C LEU A 7 -22.98 8.61 29.48
N SER A 8 -22.74 7.70 28.53
CA SER A 8 -22.07 8.05 27.28
C SER A 8 -22.89 9.01 26.43
N SER A 9 -24.21 8.78 26.28
CA SER A 9 -25.09 9.71 25.57
C SER A 9 -25.15 11.10 26.23
N LEU A 10 -25.12 11.15 27.57
CA LEU A 10 -25.10 12.42 28.31
C LEU A 10 -23.77 13.14 28.11
N ALA A 11 -22.65 12.43 28.22
CA ALA A 11 -21.30 12.97 28.00
C ALA A 11 -21.10 13.51 26.58
N ILE A 12 -21.60 12.78 25.56
CA ILE A 12 -21.58 13.26 24.17
C ILE A 12 -22.38 14.55 24.05
N ARG A 13 -23.56 14.64 24.67
CA ARG A 13 -24.42 15.83 24.60
C ARG A 13 -23.84 17.02 25.38
N THR A 14 -23.17 16.77 26.50
CA THR A 14 -22.58 17.81 27.34
C THR A 14 -21.25 18.32 26.79
N LEU A 15 -20.50 17.52 26.04
CA LEU A 15 -19.26 17.97 25.39
C LEU A 15 -19.52 18.57 24.00
N SER A 16 -20.37 17.93 23.19
CA SER A 16 -20.54 18.34 21.79
C SER A 16 -21.23 19.70 21.63
N LYS A 17 -22.22 20.00 22.48
CA LYS A 17 -22.97 21.26 22.41
C LYS A 17 -22.12 22.50 22.75
N PRO A 18 -21.43 22.59 23.90
CA PRO A 18 -20.63 23.77 24.22
C PRO A 18 -19.45 23.93 23.27
N ILE A 19 -18.81 22.84 22.84
CA ILE A 19 -17.68 22.89 21.90
C ILE A 19 -18.14 23.47 20.55
N ALA A 20 -19.27 22.99 20.02
CA ALA A 20 -19.81 23.51 18.77
C ALA A 20 -20.20 24.99 18.87
N THR A 21 -20.78 25.43 20.00
CA THR A 21 -21.13 26.84 20.20
C THR A 21 -19.90 27.73 20.35
N HIS A 22 -18.86 27.27 21.06
CA HIS A 22 -17.61 28.01 21.22
C HIS A 22 -16.86 28.17 19.90
N ILE A 23 -16.78 27.10 19.09
CA ILE A 23 -16.13 27.15 17.78
C ILE A 23 -16.88 28.09 16.84
N LYS A 24 -18.23 28.11 16.87
CA LYS A 24 -19.04 29.05 16.08
C LYS A 24 -18.83 30.51 16.52
N ALA A 25 -18.68 30.78 17.82
CA ALA A 25 -18.38 32.11 18.33
C ALA A 25 -16.98 32.58 17.88
N GLN A 26 -15.97 31.72 18.04
CA GLN A 26 -14.59 31.98 17.62
C GLN A 26 -14.45 32.20 16.09
N ALA A 27 -15.25 31.51 15.27
CA ALA A 27 -15.30 31.72 13.82
C ALA A 27 -15.85 33.08 13.41
N ARG A 28 -16.59 33.75 14.30
CA ARG A 28 -17.05 35.12 14.08
C ARG A 28 -16.01 36.15 14.51
N GLU A 29 -15.30 35.86 15.60
CA GLU A 29 -14.30 36.77 16.20
C GLU A 29 -12.96 36.78 15.44
N HIS A 30 -12.55 35.65 14.84
CA HIS A 30 -11.25 35.54 14.17
C HIS A 30 -11.37 35.37 12.65
N GLU A 31 -10.93 36.39 11.89
CA GLU A 31 -10.92 36.38 10.42
C GLU A 31 -10.07 35.24 9.82
N ARG A 32 -8.92 34.90 10.45
CA ARG A 32 -8.09 33.77 10.00
C ARG A 32 -8.83 32.44 10.13
N PHE A 33 -9.49 32.23 11.26
CA PHE A 33 -10.25 31.02 11.52
C PHE A 33 -11.49 30.95 10.64
N ARG A 34 -12.17 32.08 10.41
CA ARG A 34 -13.27 32.19 9.43
C ARG A 34 -12.84 31.75 8.03
N LYS A 35 -11.70 32.24 7.53
CA LYS A 35 -11.15 31.85 6.23
C LYS A 35 -10.82 30.36 6.18
N LEU A 36 -10.26 29.80 7.25
CA LEU A 36 -10.01 28.36 7.35
C LEU A 36 -11.33 27.57 7.25
N CYS A 37 -12.35 27.91 8.04
CA CYS A 37 -13.67 27.27 7.98
C CYS A 37 -14.29 27.33 6.58
N ILE A 38 -14.24 28.51 5.93
CA ILE A 38 -14.76 28.69 4.57
C ILE A 38 -13.98 27.82 3.58
N SER A 39 -12.64 27.81 3.66
CA SER A 39 -11.80 27.02 2.76
C SER A 39 -12.06 25.52 2.89
N MET A 40 -12.19 25.01 4.12
CA MET A 40 -12.48 23.60 4.39
C MET A 40 -13.89 23.23 3.94
N ALA A 41 -14.89 24.05 4.25
CA ALA A 41 -16.26 23.81 3.81
C ALA A 41 -16.39 23.82 2.29
N GLN A 42 -15.69 24.73 1.60
CA GLN A 42 -15.65 24.75 0.14
C GLN A 42 -14.91 23.53 -0.43
N ALA A 43 -13.80 23.11 0.18
CA ALA A 43 -13.08 21.91 -0.23
C ALA A 43 -13.95 20.66 -0.10
N LEU A 44 -14.62 20.48 1.04
CA LEU A 44 -15.55 19.39 1.30
C LEU A 44 -16.74 19.43 0.33
N HIS A 45 -17.32 20.61 0.10
CA HIS A 45 -18.42 20.73 -0.86
C HIS A 45 -17.99 20.39 -2.29
N ARG A 46 -16.81 20.85 -2.72
CA ARG A 46 -16.26 20.49 -4.02
C ARG A 46 -15.98 19.00 -4.13
N PHE A 47 -15.50 18.38 -3.05
CA PHE A 47 -15.23 16.95 -2.99
C PHE A 47 -16.52 16.13 -3.06
N ASP A 48 -17.52 16.46 -2.23
CA ASP A 48 -18.84 15.83 -2.21
C ASP A 48 -19.53 15.92 -3.58
N MET A 49 -19.59 17.13 -4.16
CA MET A 49 -20.14 17.33 -5.50
C MET A 49 -19.33 16.61 -6.58
N ARG A 50 -18.00 16.55 -6.46
CA ARG A 50 -17.16 15.80 -7.41
C ARG A 50 -17.44 14.30 -7.33
N LEU A 51 -17.55 13.72 -6.14
CA LEU A 51 -17.87 12.30 -5.99
C LEU A 51 -19.28 11.99 -6.49
N ARG A 52 -20.26 12.82 -6.15
CA ARG A 52 -21.65 12.64 -6.58
C ARG A 52 -21.81 12.78 -8.08
N LEU A 53 -21.20 13.79 -8.68
CA LEU A 53 -21.24 14.00 -10.13
C LEU A 53 -20.37 12.99 -10.87
N GLY A 54 -19.26 12.55 -10.27
CA GLY A 54 -18.42 11.47 -10.77
C GLY A 54 -19.21 10.18 -10.89
N ALA A 55 -19.81 9.71 -9.78
CA ALA A 55 -20.62 8.49 -9.78
C ALA A 55 -21.77 8.52 -10.80
N VAL A 56 -22.49 9.64 -10.93
CA VAL A 56 -23.58 9.77 -11.91
C VAL A 56 -23.05 9.80 -13.34
N ARG A 57 -21.92 10.46 -13.60
CA ARG A 57 -21.32 10.55 -14.93
C ARG A 57 -20.68 9.25 -15.37
N ASP A 58 -20.02 8.55 -14.47
CA ASP A 58 -19.35 7.29 -14.77
C ASP A 58 -20.38 6.23 -15.17
N ASN A 59 -21.55 6.20 -14.50
CA ASN A 59 -22.69 5.37 -14.90
C ASN A 59 -23.25 5.79 -16.28
N ALA A 60 -23.52 7.09 -16.49
CA ALA A 60 -24.04 7.57 -17.77
C ALA A 60 -23.06 7.37 -18.94
N ALA A 61 -21.76 7.47 -18.70
CA ALA A 61 -20.72 7.21 -19.68
C ALA A 61 -20.60 5.71 -20.00
N ALA A 62 -20.71 4.84 -18.99
CA ALA A 62 -20.74 3.39 -19.18
C ALA A 62 -21.95 2.96 -20.02
N GLU A 63 -23.14 3.50 -19.74
CA GLU A 63 -24.35 3.23 -20.52
C GLU A 63 -24.23 3.69 -21.98
N ARG A 64 -23.67 4.88 -22.22
CA ARG A 64 -23.44 5.40 -23.58
C ARG A 64 -22.43 4.56 -24.36
N ARG A 65 -21.37 4.09 -23.71
CA ARG A 65 -20.39 3.19 -24.33
C ARG A 65 -21.01 1.84 -24.66
N ALA A 66 -21.80 1.26 -23.75
CA ALA A 66 -22.52 0.02 -23.99
C ALA A 66 -23.53 0.16 -25.15
N ALA A 67 -24.24 1.29 -25.25
CA ALA A 67 -25.16 1.57 -26.35
C ALA A 67 -24.44 1.79 -27.69
N ALA A 68 -23.31 2.50 -27.70
CA ALA A 68 -22.49 2.70 -28.89
C ALA A 68 -21.88 1.38 -29.39
N GLU A 69 -21.36 0.55 -28.49
CA GLU A 69 -20.86 -0.79 -28.83
C GLU A 69 -21.98 -1.71 -29.33
N ALA A 70 -23.17 -1.65 -28.73
CA ALA A 70 -24.33 -2.40 -29.23
C ALA A 70 -24.77 -1.93 -30.63
N ALA A 71 -24.71 -0.63 -30.92
CA ALA A 71 -24.97 -0.09 -32.25
C ALA A 71 -23.91 -0.53 -33.27
N VAL A 72 -22.62 -0.49 -32.90
CA VAL A 72 -21.53 -0.99 -33.76
C VAL A 72 -21.65 -2.51 -34.00
N ARG A 73 -22.07 -3.29 -32.99
CA ARG A 73 -22.29 -4.74 -33.12
C ARG A 73 -23.45 -5.08 -34.05
N LYS A 74 -24.52 -4.27 -34.09
CA LYS A 74 -25.68 -4.48 -34.99
C LYS A 74 -25.33 -4.30 -36.48
N HIS A 75 -24.33 -3.48 -36.79
CA HIS A 75 -23.91 -3.22 -38.17
C HIS A 75 -22.66 -4.02 -38.60
N LYS A 76 -22.24 -5.02 -37.82
CA LYS A 76 -21.15 -5.92 -38.21
C LYS A 76 -21.74 -7.02 -39.13
N PRO A 77 -21.33 -7.12 -40.40
CA PRO A 77 -21.94 -8.06 -41.33
C PRO A 77 -21.56 -9.50 -40.99
N THR A 78 -22.56 -10.32 -40.67
CA THR A 78 -22.42 -11.73 -40.31
C THR A 78 -22.87 -12.64 -41.46
N SER A 79 -22.46 -12.36 -42.70
CA SER A 79 -22.44 -13.35 -43.82
C SER A 79 -21.84 -12.72 -45.09
N PRO A 80 -20.93 -13.41 -45.80
CA PRO A 80 -20.34 -12.94 -47.05
C PRO A 80 -21.27 -13.29 -48.22
N THR A 81 -22.20 -12.40 -48.55
CA THR A 81 -23.06 -12.56 -49.74
C THR A 81 -22.97 -11.29 -50.59
N VAL A 82 -22.91 -11.45 -51.92
CA VAL A 82 -22.73 -10.37 -52.90
C VAL A 82 -23.90 -9.39 -52.83
N LYS A 83 -23.66 -8.14 -52.41
CA LYS A 83 -24.67 -7.06 -52.31
C LYS A 83 -24.53 -6.06 -53.45
N THR A 84 -25.65 -5.51 -53.88
CA THR A 84 -25.79 -4.38 -54.81
C THR A 84 -25.09 -3.13 -54.28
N GLU A 85 -24.47 -2.32 -55.14
CA GLU A 85 -23.65 -1.15 -54.76
C GLU A 85 -24.38 -0.12 -53.88
N ALA A 86 -25.72 -0.04 -53.98
CA ALA A 86 -26.54 0.86 -53.18
C ALA A 86 -26.61 0.46 -51.70
N ASP A 87 -26.66 -0.85 -51.41
CA ASP A 87 -26.73 -1.38 -50.04
C ASP A 87 -25.36 -1.34 -49.36
N ALA A 88 -24.28 -1.50 -50.14
CA ALA A 88 -22.90 -1.37 -49.65
C ALA A 88 -22.59 0.06 -49.17
N LYS A 89 -23.02 1.08 -49.93
CA LYS A 89 -22.85 2.49 -49.52
C LYS A 89 -23.67 2.84 -48.28
N ALA A 90 -24.90 2.36 -48.19
CA ALA A 90 -25.76 2.59 -47.02
C ALA A 90 -25.21 1.92 -45.74
N GLU A 91 -24.60 0.73 -45.86
CA GLU A 91 -23.94 0.05 -44.75
C GLU A 91 -22.63 0.73 -44.33
N GLU A 92 -21.82 1.20 -45.28
CA GLU A 92 -20.60 1.96 -44.97
C GLU A 92 -20.90 3.28 -44.26
N ASP A 93 -21.90 4.03 -44.72
CA ASP A 93 -22.33 5.28 -44.09
C ASP A 93 -22.88 5.04 -42.68
N ALA A 94 -23.61 3.94 -42.47
CA ALA A 94 -24.11 3.54 -41.15
C ALA A 94 -22.96 3.12 -40.20
N VAL A 95 -21.95 2.40 -40.71
CA VAL A 95 -20.76 2.01 -39.95
C VAL A 95 -19.88 3.23 -39.64
N ALA A 96 -19.72 4.17 -40.57
CA ALA A 96 -19.00 5.42 -40.37
C ALA A 96 -19.68 6.29 -39.31
N LYS A 97 -21.01 6.39 -39.36
CA LYS A 97 -21.82 7.10 -38.35
C LYS A 97 -21.77 6.43 -36.98
N ALA A 98 -21.78 5.10 -36.92
CA ALA A 98 -21.66 4.35 -35.68
C ALA A 98 -20.26 4.50 -35.05
N LYS A 99 -19.20 4.51 -35.87
CA LYS A 99 -17.82 4.78 -35.41
C LYS A 99 -17.65 6.22 -34.92
N ALA A 100 -18.20 7.20 -35.64
CA ALA A 100 -18.17 8.60 -35.22
C ALA A 100 -18.93 8.82 -33.90
N ALA A 101 -20.08 8.16 -33.72
CA ALA A 101 -20.84 8.19 -32.46
C ALA A 101 -20.08 7.52 -31.30
N ALA A 102 -19.33 6.45 -31.56
CA ALA A 102 -18.47 5.80 -30.56
C ALA A 102 -17.28 6.70 -30.16
N GLU A 103 -16.70 7.42 -31.13
CA GLU A 103 -15.62 8.38 -30.87
C GLU A 103 -16.11 9.61 -30.08
N GLU A 104 -17.32 10.10 -30.36
CA GLU A 104 -17.95 11.16 -29.57
C GLU A 104 -18.28 10.70 -28.14
N ALA A 105 -18.74 9.47 -27.97
CA ALA A 105 -18.98 8.87 -26.65
C ALA A 105 -17.68 8.57 -25.86
N ALA A 106 -16.54 8.51 -26.54
CA ALA A 106 -15.22 8.33 -25.92
C ALA A 106 -14.65 9.66 -25.37
N LYS A 107 -15.13 10.82 -25.82
CA LYS A 107 -14.61 12.12 -25.36
C LYS A 107 -15.01 12.39 -23.89
N PRO A 108 -14.07 12.81 -23.02
CA PRO A 108 -14.36 13.05 -21.61
C PRO A 108 -15.26 14.27 -21.43
N ALA A 109 -16.35 14.12 -20.69
CA ALA A 109 -17.31 15.19 -20.44
C ALA A 109 -16.67 16.39 -19.68
N PRO A 110 -17.08 17.64 -19.98
CA PRO A 110 -16.49 18.86 -19.39
C PRO A 110 -16.62 18.91 -17.87
N LYS A 111 -15.65 19.49 -17.16
CA LYS A 111 -15.62 19.55 -15.69
C LYS A 111 -16.81 20.37 -15.17
N PRO A 112 -17.62 19.86 -14.20
CA PRO A 112 -18.76 20.60 -13.68
C PRO A 112 -18.30 21.85 -12.91
N HIS A 113 -18.89 23.00 -13.21
CA HIS A 113 -18.68 24.21 -12.43
C HIS A 113 -19.57 24.18 -11.18
N ILE A 114 -18.96 24.01 -10.02
CA ILE A 114 -19.66 23.90 -8.73
C ILE A 114 -19.73 25.29 -8.11
N ARG A 115 -20.95 25.79 -7.84
CA ARG A 115 -21.16 27.08 -7.18
C ARG A 115 -20.64 27.02 -5.73
N PRO A 116 -19.88 28.03 -5.25
CA PRO A 116 -19.45 28.05 -3.86
C PRO A 116 -20.63 28.22 -2.91
N LEU A 117 -20.53 27.68 -1.70
CA LEU A 117 -21.50 27.91 -0.63
C LEU A 117 -21.48 29.39 -0.21
N SER A 118 -22.64 29.88 0.26
CA SER A 118 -22.70 31.16 0.96
C SER A 118 -21.81 31.15 2.20
N GLU A 119 -21.22 32.30 2.52
CA GLU A 119 -20.24 32.41 3.60
C GLU A 119 -20.79 31.92 4.94
N SER A 120 -22.03 32.28 5.28
CA SER A 120 -22.65 31.87 6.54
C SER A 120 -22.78 30.35 6.66
N LYS A 121 -23.16 29.67 5.57
CA LYS A 121 -23.30 28.21 5.54
C LYS A 121 -21.94 27.52 5.53
N ALA A 122 -20.96 28.10 4.85
CA ALA A 122 -19.59 27.61 4.84
C ALA A 122 -18.95 27.69 6.24
N ILE A 123 -19.20 28.77 6.98
CA ILE A 123 -18.73 28.92 8.36
C ILE A 123 -19.36 27.86 9.27
N GLU A 124 -20.67 27.67 9.20
CA GLU A 124 -21.36 26.69 10.05
C GLU A 124 -20.93 25.26 9.75
N SER A 125 -20.89 24.88 8.46
CA SER A 125 -20.44 23.55 8.05
C SER A 125 -18.96 23.33 8.36
N GLY A 126 -18.11 24.34 8.17
CA GLY A 126 -16.69 24.27 8.49
C GLY A 126 -16.43 24.13 9.99
N ALA A 127 -17.17 24.87 10.83
CA ALA A 127 -17.09 24.78 12.28
C ALA A 127 -17.48 23.38 12.79
N THR A 128 -18.59 22.82 12.31
CA THR A 128 -19.01 21.46 12.66
C THR A 128 -17.95 20.44 12.26
N PHE A 129 -17.43 20.52 11.02
CA PHE A 129 -16.39 19.60 10.54
C PHE A 129 -15.10 19.66 11.35
N ILE A 130 -14.62 20.86 11.70
CA ILE A 130 -13.40 21.03 12.52
C ILE A 130 -13.62 20.43 13.92
N SER A 131 -14.78 20.69 14.53
CA SER A 131 -15.10 20.15 15.86
C SER A 131 -15.18 18.63 15.86
N GLU A 132 -15.79 18.05 14.83
CA GLU A 132 -15.92 16.61 14.67
C GLU A 132 -14.57 15.96 14.40
N THR A 133 -13.79 16.51 13.47
CA THR A 133 -12.43 16.05 13.15
C THR A 133 -11.52 16.10 14.37
N PHE A 134 -11.61 17.16 15.17
CA PHE A 134 -10.84 17.27 16.41
C PHE A 134 -11.21 16.17 17.41
N LEU A 135 -12.51 15.94 17.63
CA LEU A 135 -12.98 14.87 18.51
C LEU A 135 -12.56 13.48 18.00
N PHE A 136 -12.67 13.21 16.69
CA PHE A 136 -12.21 11.96 16.09
C PHE A 136 -10.69 11.79 16.16
N MET A 137 -9.92 12.86 15.96
CA MET A 137 -8.46 12.80 16.08
C MET A 137 -8.04 12.52 17.52
N VAL A 138 -8.68 13.14 18.51
CA VAL A 138 -8.38 12.89 19.93
C VAL A 138 -8.82 11.48 20.32
N ALA A 139 -10.05 11.07 20.01
CA ALA A 139 -10.56 9.75 20.35
C ALA A 139 -9.81 8.63 19.61
N GLY A 140 -9.66 8.75 18.30
CA GLY A 140 -8.91 7.82 17.46
C GLY A 140 -7.43 7.80 17.82
N GLY A 141 -6.84 8.96 18.11
CA GLY A 141 -5.47 9.10 18.58
C GLY A 141 -5.24 8.38 19.90
N LEU A 142 -6.17 8.48 20.87
CA LEU A 142 -6.09 7.73 22.13
C LEU A 142 -6.19 6.21 21.89
N ILE A 143 -7.08 5.76 21.01
CA ILE A 143 -7.23 4.33 20.67
C ILE A 143 -5.96 3.80 20.00
N VAL A 144 -5.43 4.52 19.01
CA VAL A 144 -4.19 4.13 18.31
C VAL A 144 -3.00 4.18 19.27
N PHE A 145 -2.92 5.18 20.13
CA PHE A 145 -1.87 5.31 21.14
C PHE A 145 -1.90 4.17 22.15
N GLU A 146 -3.08 3.86 22.70
CA GLU A 146 -3.30 2.70 23.59
C GLU A 146 -2.95 1.40 22.86
N SER A 147 -3.41 1.22 21.61
CA SER A 147 -3.13 0.03 20.80
C SER A 147 -1.63 -0.13 20.53
N TRP A 148 -0.94 0.94 20.15
CA TRP A 148 0.50 0.93 19.90
C TRP A 148 1.29 0.64 21.17
N ARG A 149 0.91 1.27 22.28
CA ARG A 149 1.50 1.04 23.61
C ARG A 149 1.25 -0.40 24.10
N SER A 150 0.05 -0.94 23.88
CA SER A 150 -0.32 -2.31 24.24
C SER A 150 0.43 -3.34 23.39
N ARG A 151 0.47 -3.13 22.06
CA ARG A 151 1.20 -3.98 21.11
C ARG A 151 2.67 -4.12 21.46
N ARG A 152 3.33 -3.05 21.92
CA ARG A 152 4.73 -3.13 22.39
C ARG A 152 4.91 -4.15 23.51
N LYS A 153 3.98 -4.24 24.47
CA LYS A 153 4.06 -5.20 25.58
C LYS A 153 3.70 -6.62 25.14
N GLU A 154 2.75 -6.75 24.22
CA GLU A 154 2.39 -8.05 23.66
C GLU A 154 3.51 -8.62 22.79
N ASN A 155 4.23 -7.77 22.02
CA ASN A 155 5.34 -8.21 21.18
C ASN A 155 6.46 -8.85 22.00
N THR A 156 6.89 -8.22 23.09
CA THR A 156 7.89 -8.81 24.00
C THR A 156 7.42 -10.14 24.58
N ARG A 157 6.12 -10.27 24.93
CA ARG A 157 5.58 -11.56 25.40
C ARG A 157 5.58 -12.62 24.30
N ARG A 158 5.29 -12.23 23.05
CA ARG A 158 5.34 -13.12 21.89
C ARG A 158 6.77 -13.57 21.60
N GLU A 159 7.72 -12.64 21.65
CA GLU A 159 9.16 -12.90 21.53
C GLU A 159 9.66 -13.87 22.63
N ASP A 160 9.26 -13.66 23.89
CA ASP A 160 9.63 -14.55 25.00
C ASP A 160 9.05 -15.97 24.83
N VAL A 161 7.80 -16.08 24.36
CA VAL A 161 7.15 -17.37 24.10
C VAL A 161 7.85 -18.08 22.94
N GLU A 162 8.14 -17.36 21.85
CA GLU A 162 8.86 -17.89 20.69
C GLU A 162 10.26 -18.38 21.07
N ALA A 163 10.99 -17.62 21.89
CA ALA A 163 12.31 -18.02 22.39
C ALA A 163 12.24 -19.34 23.19
N ARG A 164 11.21 -19.51 24.04
CA ARG A 164 10.99 -20.75 24.80
C ARG A 164 10.61 -21.93 23.91
N LEU A 165 9.80 -21.70 22.87
CA LEU A 165 9.45 -22.73 21.90
C LEU A 165 10.70 -23.23 21.17
N VAL A 166 11.53 -22.32 20.69
CA VAL A 166 12.80 -22.66 20.02
C VAL A 166 13.77 -23.39 20.96
N GLU A 167 13.85 -22.99 22.23
CA GLU A 167 14.67 -23.70 23.22
C GLU A 167 14.16 -25.12 23.50
N LEU A 168 12.85 -25.29 23.65
CA LEU A 168 12.23 -26.61 23.84
C LEU A 168 12.48 -27.51 22.64
N GLU A 169 12.26 -27.02 21.43
CA GLU A 169 12.55 -27.76 20.20
C GLU A 169 14.01 -28.21 20.12
N LYS A 170 14.96 -27.33 20.48
CA LYS A 170 16.39 -27.69 20.54
C LYS A 170 16.67 -28.77 21.58
N SER A 171 16.04 -28.68 22.76
CA SER A 171 16.21 -29.68 23.81
C SER A 171 15.65 -31.05 23.40
N GLU A 172 14.52 -31.07 22.70
CA GLU A 172 13.94 -32.30 22.15
C GLU A 172 14.86 -32.90 21.08
N LYS A 173 15.35 -32.09 20.13
CA LYS A 173 16.28 -32.56 19.09
C LYS A 173 17.57 -33.13 19.69
N ALA A 174 18.19 -32.42 20.63
CA ALA A 174 19.40 -32.90 21.28
C ALA A 174 19.19 -34.22 22.04
N THR A 175 18.03 -34.37 22.69
CA THR A 175 17.66 -35.63 23.38
C THR A 175 17.46 -36.76 22.38
N ARG A 176 16.79 -36.51 21.26
CA ARG A 176 16.63 -37.48 20.18
C ARG A 176 17.98 -37.90 19.60
N GLU A 177 18.87 -36.96 19.31
CA GLU A 177 20.23 -37.24 18.82
C GLU A 177 21.07 -38.09 19.80
N ALA A 178 21.00 -37.78 21.10
CA ALA A 178 21.69 -38.55 22.13
C ALA A 178 21.20 -40.00 22.20
N LEU A 179 19.88 -40.23 22.09
CA LEU A 179 19.31 -41.57 22.01
C LEU A 179 19.80 -42.33 20.78
N LEU A 180 19.87 -41.67 19.61
CA LEU A 180 20.39 -42.27 18.39
C LEU A 180 21.86 -42.67 18.52
N ALA A 181 22.68 -41.87 19.20
CA ALA A 181 24.09 -42.18 19.45
C ALA A 181 24.24 -43.44 20.31
N VAL A 182 23.47 -43.54 21.41
CA VAL A 182 23.51 -44.71 22.31
C VAL A 182 23.02 -45.97 21.60
N GLU A 183 21.98 -45.91 20.75
CA GLU A 183 21.55 -47.09 19.99
C GLU A 183 22.64 -47.59 19.05
N LYS A 184 23.36 -46.68 18.36
CA LYS A 184 24.48 -47.05 17.49
C LYS A 184 25.58 -47.77 18.27
N GLU A 185 25.89 -47.29 19.47
CA GLU A 185 26.89 -47.93 20.35
C GLU A 185 26.45 -49.32 20.82
N LEU A 186 25.18 -49.47 21.22
CA LEU A 186 24.62 -50.78 21.59
C LEU A 186 24.66 -51.78 20.43
N LEU A 187 24.31 -51.33 19.22
CA LEU A 187 24.38 -52.17 18.02
C LEU A 187 25.82 -52.57 17.70
N ALA A 188 26.78 -51.66 17.86
CA ALA A 188 28.20 -51.96 17.66
C ALA A 188 28.75 -52.95 18.69
N GLN A 189 28.39 -52.81 19.97
CA GLN A 189 28.75 -53.76 21.02
C GLN A 189 28.10 -55.13 20.78
N LYS A 190 26.82 -55.16 20.41
CA LYS A 190 26.09 -56.38 20.07
C LYS A 190 26.74 -57.10 18.87
N ALA A 191 27.14 -56.37 17.84
CA ALA A 191 27.84 -56.94 16.68
C ALA A 191 29.22 -57.54 17.04
N LYS A 192 29.94 -56.94 18.01
CA LYS A 192 31.22 -57.46 18.51
C LYS A 192 31.06 -58.74 19.34
N HIS A 193 29.98 -58.85 20.12
CA HIS A 193 29.77 -59.96 21.06
C HIS A 193 28.86 -61.08 20.54
N SER A 194 27.98 -60.84 19.56
CA SER A 194 27.10 -61.87 19.00
C SER A 194 27.65 -62.40 17.68
N GLY A 195 28.17 -63.62 17.67
CA GLY A 195 28.67 -64.29 16.45
C GLY A 195 27.60 -64.74 15.44
N LEU A 196 26.31 -64.55 15.73
CA LEU A 196 25.21 -65.12 14.92
C LEU A 196 23.94 -64.24 15.04
N SER A 197 23.70 -63.38 14.04
CA SER A 197 22.37 -63.04 13.48
C SER A 197 22.38 -61.63 12.88
N LYS A 198 22.33 -61.56 11.54
CA LYS A 198 22.36 -60.32 10.75
C LYS A 198 21.06 -59.52 10.75
N SER A 199 20.12 -59.78 11.67
CA SER A 199 18.84 -59.09 11.66
C SER A 199 18.30 -58.94 13.08
N SER A 200 18.54 -57.77 13.67
CA SER A 200 17.79 -57.30 14.84
C SER A 200 17.03 -56.05 14.42
N PRO A 201 15.72 -55.96 14.67
CA PRO A 201 14.97 -54.73 14.40
C PRO A 201 15.52 -53.59 15.26
N ARG A 202 15.49 -52.36 14.72
CA ARG A 202 15.84 -51.13 15.43
C ARG A 202 14.96 -50.99 16.67
N ILE A 203 15.55 -50.49 17.75
CA ILE A 203 14.94 -50.48 19.08
C ILE A 203 14.20 -49.15 19.31
N LEU A 204 14.67 -48.05 18.72
CA LEU A 204 13.98 -46.75 18.84
C LEU A 204 12.75 -46.61 17.92
N PRO A 205 11.67 -45.96 18.41
CA PRO A 205 10.46 -45.66 17.64
C PRO A 205 10.74 -44.84 16.37
N ARG A 206 9.88 -44.99 15.37
CA ARG A 206 10.04 -44.39 14.03
C ARG A 206 10.09 -42.85 14.06
N GLU A 207 9.41 -42.25 15.04
CA GLU A 207 9.32 -40.81 15.30
C GLU A 207 10.66 -40.18 15.68
N VAL A 208 11.62 -40.96 16.18
CA VAL A 208 12.98 -40.48 16.50
C VAL A 208 13.88 -40.46 15.26
N TRP A 209 13.55 -41.28 14.25
CA TRP A 209 14.36 -41.46 13.03
C TRP A 209 13.90 -40.61 11.84
N ASP A 210 12.63 -40.24 11.77
CA ASP A 210 12.03 -39.53 10.63
C ASP A 210 12.18 -37.99 10.71
N VAL A 211 12.75 -37.45 11.80
CA VAL A 211 12.81 -35.99 12.09
C VAL A 211 13.64 -35.20 11.05
N GLU A 212 14.71 -35.77 10.53
CA GLU A 212 15.61 -35.09 9.57
C GLU A 212 14.95 -34.86 8.19
N LYS A 213 13.79 -35.47 7.91
CA LYS A 213 13.05 -35.30 6.65
C LYS A 213 11.97 -34.23 6.69
N GLU A 214 11.45 -33.88 7.87
CA GLU A 214 10.36 -32.91 7.99
C GLU A 214 10.83 -31.46 8.13
N GLU A 215 12.07 -31.22 8.55
CA GLU A 215 12.61 -29.85 8.73
C GLU A 215 12.88 -29.09 7.42
N ALA A 216 12.71 -29.71 6.25
CA ALA A 216 13.03 -29.13 4.94
C ALA A 216 11.86 -28.44 4.23
N GLN A 217 10.76 -28.11 4.91
CA GLN A 217 9.73 -27.23 4.33
C GLN A 217 9.46 -26.03 5.27
N PRO A 218 9.89 -24.81 4.90
CA PRO A 218 9.53 -23.63 5.65
C PRO A 218 8.02 -23.40 5.49
N THR A 219 7.30 -23.45 6.61
CA THR A 219 5.88 -23.15 6.69
C THR A 219 5.61 -21.73 6.19
N GLU A 220 4.91 -21.61 5.07
CA GLU A 220 4.56 -20.36 4.42
C GLU A 220 3.59 -19.50 5.26
N GLU A 221 4.12 -18.64 6.13
CA GLU A 221 3.33 -17.54 6.72
C GLU A 221 3.07 -16.38 5.73
N GLN A 222 3.47 -16.53 4.47
CA GLN A 222 3.38 -15.48 3.45
C GLN A 222 1.99 -15.34 2.79
N SER A 223 1.07 -16.30 2.93
CA SER A 223 -0.17 -16.34 2.13
C SER A 223 -1.10 -15.11 2.31
N TRP A 224 -1.30 -14.64 3.55
CA TRP A 224 -2.26 -13.55 3.83
C TRP A 224 -1.69 -12.15 3.55
N TRP A 225 -0.42 -11.89 3.87
CA TRP A 225 0.26 -10.65 3.49
C TRP A 225 0.46 -10.55 1.98
N THR A 226 0.66 -11.68 1.29
CA THR A 226 0.77 -11.71 -0.18
C THR A 226 -0.56 -11.36 -0.85
N GLN A 227 -1.68 -11.81 -0.28
CA GLN A 227 -3.00 -11.37 -0.72
C GLN A 227 -3.21 -9.87 -0.46
N ILE A 228 -2.88 -9.35 0.73
CA ILE A 228 -3.04 -7.92 1.04
C ILE A 228 -2.15 -7.03 0.16
N THR A 229 -0.89 -7.43 -0.06
CA THR A 229 0.05 -6.70 -0.93
C THR A 229 -0.37 -6.76 -2.39
N SER A 230 -1.02 -7.83 -2.85
CA SER A 230 -1.61 -7.89 -4.21
C SER A 230 -2.72 -6.86 -4.42
N TYR A 231 -3.56 -6.59 -3.41
CA TYR A 231 -4.60 -5.56 -3.49
C TYR A 231 -4.06 -4.14 -3.41
N LEU A 232 -2.96 -3.91 -2.68
CA LEU A 232 -2.30 -2.60 -2.60
C LEU A 232 -1.43 -2.28 -3.82
N SER A 233 -0.93 -3.30 -4.53
CA SER A 233 -0.09 -3.14 -5.73
C SER A 233 -0.88 -2.76 -6.99
N PHE A 234 -2.22 -2.73 -6.92
CA PHE A 234 -3.11 -2.39 -8.04
C PHE A 234 -3.13 -0.88 -8.41
N GLY A 235 -2.26 -0.05 -7.80
CA GLY A 235 -2.26 1.40 -8.01
C GLY A 235 -0.95 2.04 -8.52
N LEU A 236 0.15 1.30 -8.69
CA LEU A 236 1.41 1.87 -9.17
C LEU A 236 1.49 1.86 -10.70
N THR A 237 1.54 3.07 -11.26
CA THR A 237 1.60 3.36 -12.69
C THR A 237 2.94 2.85 -13.27
N PRO A 238 2.96 2.28 -14.50
CA PRO A 238 4.16 1.68 -15.11
C PRO A 238 5.36 2.63 -15.25
N GLU A 239 5.18 3.95 -15.14
CA GLU A 239 6.28 4.91 -15.15
C GLU A 239 7.20 4.82 -13.92
N GLN A 240 6.69 4.42 -12.74
CA GLN A 240 7.51 4.35 -11.53
C GLN A 240 8.43 3.11 -11.48
N GLN A 241 8.07 2.04 -12.21
CA GLN A 241 8.93 0.87 -12.39
C GLN A 241 10.08 1.12 -13.38
N ALA A 242 9.88 1.98 -14.38
CA ALA A 242 10.94 2.34 -15.31
C ALA A 242 12.02 3.21 -14.63
N GLU A 243 11.61 4.10 -13.70
CA GLU A 243 12.53 5.01 -13.02
C GLU A 243 13.44 4.32 -11.98
N SER A 244 12.95 3.25 -11.33
CA SER A 244 13.74 2.48 -10.37
C SER A 244 14.81 1.60 -11.05
N VAL A 245 14.49 1.00 -12.20
CA VAL A 245 15.41 0.14 -12.97
C VAL A 245 16.55 0.96 -13.61
N ILE A 246 16.29 2.19 -14.06
CA ILE A 246 17.33 3.05 -14.66
C ILE A 246 18.32 3.59 -13.59
N ARG A 247 17.82 3.89 -12.38
CA ARG A 247 18.68 4.35 -11.25
C ARG A 247 19.58 3.26 -10.69
N GLU A 248 19.18 2.00 -10.79
CA GLU A 248 19.98 0.88 -10.30
C GLU A 248 21.12 0.52 -11.27
N SER A 249 20.90 0.69 -12.58
CA SER A 249 21.90 0.36 -13.62
C SER A 249 23.06 1.38 -13.72
N THR A 250 22.94 2.57 -13.13
CA THR A 250 23.99 3.62 -13.19
C THR A 250 25.01 3.58 -12.04
N LYS A 251 24.92 2.62 -11.10
CA LYS A 251 25.78 2.60 -9.90
C LYS A 251 26.89 1.55 -9.87
N THR A 252 27.15 0.81 -10.94
CA THR A 252 28.21 -0.22 -10.97
C THR A 252 29.26 0.05 -12.04
N THR A 253 30.25 0.85 -11.66
CA THR A 253 31.54 1.01 -12.36
C THR A 253 32.30 -0.31 -12.42
N PRO A 254 32.92 -0.69 -13.56
CA PRO A 254 34.07 -1.58 -13.56
C PRO A 254 35.39 -0.79 -13.67
N LYS A 255 36.18 -0.97 -12.62
CA LYS A 255 37.61 -0.80 -12.41
C LYS A 255 38.51 -0.81 -13.67
N ALA A 256 39.37 0.21 -13.76
CA ALA A 256 40.48 0.35 -14.72
C ALA A 256 41.63 -0.65 -14.51
N PRO A 257 42.50 -0.81 -15.53
CA PRO A 257 43.94 -0.99 -15.32
C PRO A 257 44.80 0.06 -16.06
N LEU A 258 45.99 0.26 -15.49
CA LEU A 258 47.04 1.23 -15.78
C LEU A 258 47.78 1.00 -17.12
N THR A 259 48.27 2.08 -17.76
CA THR A 259 49.65 2.26 -18.31
C THR A 259 49.78 3.63 -19.02
N VAL A 260 50.57 4.57 -18.47
CA VAL A 260 51.90 5.06 -18.95
C VAL A 260 51.92 5.65 -20.36
N GLY A 261 52.20 6.97 -20.47
CA GLY A 261 52.53 7.61 -21.75
C GLY A 261 52.66 9.14 -21.63
N ALA A 262 53.90 9.63 -21.68
CA ALA A 262 54.32 11.02 -21.58
C ALA A 262 53.73 11.98 -22.63
N MET A 263 53.50 13.26 -22.27
CA MET A 263 54.08 14.43 -22.96
C MET A 263 53.78 15.72 -22.15
N VAL A 264 54.81 16.55 -22.01
CA VAL A 264 54.93 17.84 -21.28
C VAL A 264 54.99 18.98 -22.36
N PRO A 265 54.84 20.29 -22.06
CA PRO A 265 53.71 21.17 -22.34
C PRO A 265 54.09 22.25 -23.41
N PRO A 266 53.51 23.47 -23.40
CA PRO A 266 54.22 24.60 -22.77
C PRO A 266 53.30 25.57 -21.98
N GLN A 267 53.73 26.03 -20.77
CA GLN A 267 54.25 27.39 -20.44
C GLN A 267 53.26 28.55 -20.70
N SER A 268 53.07 29.60 -19.90
CA SER A 268 53.47 30.09 -18.56
C SER A 268 52.75 31.48 -18.40
N PRO A 269 53.08 32.42 -17.48
CA PRO A 269 52.49 32.57 -16.14
C PRO A 269 51.95 34.00 -15.83
N ALA A 270 51.14 34.14 -14.77
CA ALA A 270 50.98 35.36 -13.95
C ALA A 270 50.10 35.00 -12.75
N SER A 271 50.32 35.39 -11.49
CA SER A 271 51.37 36.13 -10.79
C SER A 271 51.12 35.90 -9.29
N HIS A 272 52.18 35.69 -8.52
CA HIS A 272 52.21 35.81 -7.07
C HIS A 272 51.86 37.25 -6.64
N ASP A 273 51.17 37.45 -5.51
CA ASP A 273 51.83 38.07 -4.35
C ASP A 273 51.07 37.84 -3.03
N GLN A 274 51.85 37.66 -1.96
CA GLN A 274 51.44 37.58 -0.56
C GLN A 274 51.49 38.99 0.06
N GLY A 275 50.71 39.24 1.11
CA GLY A 275 50.88 40.47 1.89
C GLY A 275 49.96 40.57 3.10
N LEU A 276 50.42 40.06 4.24
CA LEU A 276 49.95 40.42 5.58
C LEU A 276 50.25 41.91 5.86
N GLU A 277 49.31 42.66 6.44
CA GLU A 277 49.50 43.70 7.50
C GLU A 277 48.12 43.99 8.12
N SER A 278 47.84 43.66 9.39
CA SER A 278 48.15 44.40 10.64
C SER A 278 47.44 45.76 10.82
N LYS A 279 46.37 45.72 11.63
CA LYS A 279 46.05 46.54 12.82
C LYS A 279 46.47 48.03 12.88
N LYS A 280 45.47 48.83 13.33
CA LYS A 280 45.47 50.19 13.93
C LYS A 280 45.28 51.37 12.96
N ALA A 281 44.09 51.95 12.96
CA ALA A 281 43.75 53.17 13.71
C ALA A 281 42.22 53.26 13.84
#